data_AF-A0A955L0E8-F1
#
_entry.id   AF-A0A955L0E8-F1
#
_cell.length_a   1.000
_cell.length_b   1.000
_cell.length_c   1.000
_cell.angle_alpha   90.00
_cell.angle_beta   90.00
_cell.angle_gamma   90.00
#
_symmetry.space_group_name_H-M   'P 1'
#
loop_
_entity.id
_entity.type
_entity.pdbx_description
1 polymer ?
#
loop_
_entity_poly.entity_id
_entity_poly.type
_entity_poly.pdbx_seq_one_letter_code
_entity_poly.pdbx_strand_id
1 'polypeptide(L)'
;MFITLAAAGLVSYRQASIRSRLDEQIKLLDEQAEKDARDIEFGTFDTQDVDTFITNVDRQVSSLEQRKSANEVVLANQNYFSAEELESAKADLEETNQMLDKYGPEREFMALAWIDYNVLRQDSKSVDLYIDFVKNTSEFAYLLQKSLAGSEQPVYVHTGQIIGMQGCSGVCTGTHLHLVTTVDGVEVDPCTLLPLTPLTIWGSKSVCGVPASKIAWPFYLPWIVTQEFGVISPVVHDVHNALDIIDREYAPVLAAHDGWIYTERRDCTGAVICNSGAANIVKICTQKDCRAGITTEYWHLAWMVEER
;
A
#
# COMPACT_ATOMS: atom_id res chain seq x y z
N MET A 1 63.11 23.74 24.06
CA MET A 1 62.08 24.64 23.53
C MET A 1 61.90 24.49 22.00
N PHE A 2 62.96 24.45 21.19
CA PHE A 2 62.86 24.25 19.74
C PHE A 2 62.29 22.89 19.29
N ILE A 3 62.61 21.79 19.98
CA ILE A 3 62.14 20.43 19.61
C ILE A 3 60.62 20.28 19.82
N THR A 4 60.07 20.88 20.88
CA THR A 4 58.64 20.82 21.21
C THR A 4 57.78 21.60 20.22
N LEU A 5 58.28 22.74 19.72
CA LEU A 5 57.61 23.53 18.69
C LEU A 5 57.59 22.82 17.32
N ALA A 6 58.68 22.13 16.96
CA ALA A 6 58.74 21.36 15.72
C ALA A 6 57.75 20.19 15.72
N ALA A 7 57.62 19.47 16.84
CA ALA A 7 56.66 18.37 17.00
C ALA A 7 55.20 18.85 16.89
N ALA A 8 54.85 19.97 17.52
CA ALA A 8 53.51 20.56 17.42
C ALA A 8 53.16 20.98 15.98
N GLY A 9 54.11 21.57 15.25
CA GLY A 9 53.93 21.91 13.83
C GLY A 9 53.72 20.70 12.93
N LEU A 10 54.45 19.61 13.15
CA LEU A 10 54.30 18.34 12.42
C LEU A 10 52.94 17.67 12.68
N VAL A 11 52.45 17.69 13.92
CA VAL A 11 51.13 17.16 14.27
C VAL A 11 50.02 17.98 13.61
N SER A 12 50.10 19.31 13.69
CA SER A 12 49.15 20.23 13.05
C SER A 12 49.11 20.06 11.53
N TYR A 13 50.28 19.97 10.87
CA TYR A 13 50.38 19.73 9.42
C TYR A 13 49.77 18.38 9.02
N ARG A 14 50.07 17.31 9.77
CA ARG A 14 49.49 15.98 9.52
C ARG A 14 47.98 15.97 9.72
N GLN A 15 47.47 16.65 10.74
CA GLN A 15 46.03 16.77 10.98
C GLN A 15 45.33 17.54 9.85
N ALA A 16 45.90 18.65 9.39
CA ALA A 16 45.38 19.41 8.25
C ALA A 16 45.39 18.59 6.96
N SER A 17 46.44 17.80 6.71
CA SER A 17 46.53 16.92 5.54
C SER A 17 45.49 15.79 5.58
N ILE A 18 45.24 15.18 6.74
CA ILE A 18 44.19 14.17 6.89
C ILE A 18 42.81 14.80 6.68
N ARG A 19 42.55 15.96 7.30
CA ARG A 19 41.28 16.67 7.15
C ARG A 19 41.01 17.02 5.69
N SER A 20 41.99 17.57 4.97
CA SER A 20 41.84 17.90 3.55
C SER A 20 41.47 16.69 2.68
N ARG A 21 41.97 15.49 2.99
CA ARG A 21 41.60 14.27 2.26
C ARG A 21 40.19 13.79 2.59
N LEU A 22 39.77 13.96 3.84
CA LEU A 22 38.40 13.65 4.26
C LEU A 22 37.39 14.63 3.62
N ASP A 23 37.71 15.92 3.57
CA ASP A 23 36.88 16.92 2.89
C ASP A 23 36.73 16.62 1.40
N GLU A 24 37.83 16.21 0.73
CA GLU A 24 37.77 15.79 -0.67
C GLU A 24 36.89 14.56 -0.87
N GLN A 25 36.98 13.57 0.03
CA GLN A 25 36.13 12.38 -0.02
C GLN A 25 34.65 12.70 0.19
N ILE A 26 34.33 13.53 1.19
CA ILE A 26 32.96 13.97 1.49
C ILE A 26 32.41 14.74 0.29
N LYS A 27 33.18 15.70 -0.24
CA LYS A 27 32.79 16.48 -1.40
C LYS A 27 32.47 15.60 -2.61
N LEU A 28 33.27 14.56 -2.88
CA LEU A 28 33.00 13.63 -3.99
C LEU A 28 31.69 12.84 -3.79
N LEU A 29 31.39 12.44 -2.55
CA LEU A 29 30.13 11.78 -2.22
C LEU A 29 28.94 12.73 -2.37
N ASP A 30 29.06 13.97 -1.89
CA ASP A 30 28.02 14.99 -2.01
C ASP A 30 27.76 15.38 -3.47
N GLU A 31 28.81 15.58 -4.27
CA GLU A 31 28.69 15.90 -5.71
C GLU A 31 28.00 14.76 -6.48
N GLN A 32 28.29 13.51 -6.13
CA GLN A 32 27.65 12.35 -6.73
C GLN A 32 26.18 12.25 -6.28
N ALA A 33 25.89 12.48 -5.00
CA ALA A 33 24.54 12.48 -4.46
C ALA A 33 23.67 13.58 -5.10
N GLU A 34 24.22 14.79 -5.27
CA GLU A 34 23.53 15.89 -5.94
C GLU A 34 23.32 15.64 -7.44
N LYS A 35 24.29 15.03 -8.12
CA LYS A 35 24.14 14.64 -9.53
C LYS A 35 23.01 13.64 -9.68
N ASP A 36 23.00 12.61 -8.84
CA ASP A 36 21.96 11.59 -8.83
C ASP A 36 20.60 12.20 -8.46
N ALA A 37 20.55 13.25 -7.61
CA ALA A 37 19.32 13.95 -7.24
C ALA A 37 18.76 14.90 -8.32
N ARG A 38 19.61 15.61 -9.06
CA ARG A 38 19.20 16.56 -10.12
C ARG A 38 18.56 15.87 -11.33
N ASP A 39 18.95 14.63 -11.58
CA ASP A 39 18.41 13.82 -12.69
C ASP A 39 17.12 13.08 -12.31
N ILE A 40 16.64 13.23 -11.07
CA ILE A 40 15.31 12.78 -10.64
C ILE A 40 14.33 13.91 -10.98
N GLU A 41 13.84 13.94 -12.22
CA GLU A 41 12.57 14.62 -12.47
C GLU A 41 11.50 13.84 -11.71
N PHE A 42 11.00 14.40 -10.60
CA PHE A 42 9.71 13.98 -10.06
C PHE A 42 8.63 14.50 -11.02
N GLY A 43 8.51 13.85 -12.17
CA GLY A 43 7.23 13.82 -12.87
C GLY A 43 6.20 13.31 -11.86
N THR A 44 4.97 13.82 -11.95
CA THR A 44 3.86 13.15 -11.29
C THR A 44 3.84 11.70 -11.78
N PHE A 45 3.63 10.75 -10.86
CA PHE A 45 3.74 9.31 -11.11
C PHE A 45 3.09 8.89 -12.44
N ASP A 46 1.96 9.51 -12.78
CA ASP A 46 1.16 9.31 -13.99
C ASP A 46 1.85 9.56 -15.35
N THR A 47 3.06 10.12 -15.39
CA THR A 47 3.75 10.50 -16.65
C THR A 47 5.00 9.70 -17.00
N GLN A 48 5.54 8.87 -16.09
CA GLN A 48 6.78 8.11 -16.33
C GLN A 48 6.50 6.68 -16.78
N ASP A 49 7.28 6.15 -17.72
CA ASP A 49 7.27 4.70 -17.97
C ASP A 49 7.93 3.93 -16.81
N VAL A 50 7.71 2.62 -16.77
CA VAL A 50 8.17 1.75 -15.67
C VAL A 50 9.68 1.74 -15.52
N ASP A 51 10.42 1.66 -16.62
CA ASP A 51 11.87 1.56 -16.59
C ASP A 51 12.48 2.87 -16.08
N THR A 52 11.91 4.01 -16.50
CA THR A 52 12.27 5.34 -16.00
C THR A 52 12.00 5.46 -14.50
N PHE A 53 10.84 5.01 -14.04
CA PHE A 53 10.49 5.05 -12.61
C PHE A 53 11.44 4.21 -11.75
N ILE A 54 11.67 2.95 -12.12
CA ILE A 54 12.59 2.05 -11.41
C ILE A 54 13.99 2.68 -11.36
N THR A 55 14.45 3.22 -12.49
CA THR A 55 15.74 3.90 -12.58
C THR A 55 15.82 5.11 -11.63
N ASN A 56 14.73 5.87 -11.49
CA ASN A 56 14.69 7.03 -10.60
C ASN A 56 14.68 6.64 -9.11
N VAL A 57 13.92 5.62 -8.72
CA VAL A 57 13.95 5.07 -7.36
C VAL A 57 15.34 4.50 -7.05
N ASP A 58 15.97 3.84 -8.03
CA ASP A 58 17.31 3.31 -7.89
C ASP A 58 18.33 4.43 -7.64
N ARG A 59 18.28 5.49 -8.43
CA ARG A 59 19.13 6.68 -8.24
C ARG A 59 18.90 7.35 -6.90
N GLN A 60 17.64 7.47 -6.45
CA GLN A 60 17.31 8.07 -5.17
C GLN A 60 17.96 7.31 -4.01
N VAL A 61 17.76 6.00 -3.93
CA VAL A 61 18.35 5.19 -2.86
C VAL A 61 19.88 5.21 -2.94
N SER A 62 20.47 5.19 -4.14
CA SER A 62 21.94 5.33 -4.31
C SER A 62 22.45 6.67 -3.76
N SER A 63 21.75 7.78 -4.05
CA SER A 63 22.08 9.11 -3.52
C SER A 63 22.01 9.14 -1.98
N LEU A 64 21.00 8.49 -1.40
CA LEU A 64 20.87 8.38 0.06
C LEU A 64 21.96 7.52 0.70
N GLU A 65 22.36 6.42 0.08
CA GLU A 65 23.48 5.59 0.56
C GLU A 65 24.82 6.34 0.53
N GLN A 66 25.03 7.19 -0.48
CA GLN A 66 26.21 8.04 -0.57
C GLN A 66 26.22 9.12 0.52
N ARG A 67 25.08 9.80 0.75
CA ARG A 67 24.92 10.79 1.82
C ARG A 67 25.11 10.16 3.21
N LYS A 68 24.56 8.97 3.42
CA LYS A 68 24.83 8.16 4.63
C LYS A 68 26.32 7.92 4.81
N SER A 69 27.00 7.45 3.76
CA SER A 69 28.44 7.17 3.79
C SER A 69 29.27 8.44 4.11
N ALA A 70 28.89 9.60 3.57
CA ALA A 70 29.56 10.86 3.84
C ALA A 70 29.46 11.24 5.32
N ASN A 71 28.25 11.15 5.91
CA ASN A 71 28.03 11.43 7.33
C ASN A 71 28.75 10.43 8.23
N GLU A 72 28.75 9.13 7.89
CA GLU A 72 29.50 8.12 8.64
C GLU A 72 31.01 8.40 8.64
N VAL A 73 31.57 8.91 7.54
CA VAL A 73 32.98 9.33 7.48
C VAL A 73 33.25 10.50 8.44
N VAL A 74 32.37 11.50 8.50
CA VAL A 74 32.47 12.63 9.46
C VAL A 74 32.45 12.10 10.90
N LEU A 75 31.47 11.25 11.22
CA LEU A 75 31.26 10.73 12.58
C LEU A 75 32.33 9.71 13.02
N ALA A 76 32.98 9.00 12.10
CA ALA A 76 34.10 8.11 12.40
C ALA A 76 35.41 8.88 12.67
N ASN A 77 35.49 10.14 12.25
CA ASN A 77 36.71 10.95 12.27
C ASN A 77 36.60 12.20 13.17
N GLN A 78 35.88 12.08 14.30
CA GLN A 78 35.48 13.20 15.17
C GLN A 78 36.59 14.17 15.57
N ASN A 79 37.83 13.70 15.72
CA ASN A 79 38.99 14.54 16.08
C ASN A 79 39.38 15.55 15.00
N TYR A 80 38.83 15.44 13.80
CA TYR A 80 39.10 16.31 12.65
C TYR A 80 37.94 17.27 12.34
N PHE A 81 36.80 17.15 13.02
CA PHE A 81 35.60 17.95 12.77
C PHE A 81 35.21 18.75 14.02
N SER A 82 34.59 19.90 13.80
CA SER A 82 34.01 20.72 14.86
C SER A 82 32.78 20.04 15.46
N ALA A 83 32.42 20.45 16.68
CA ALA A 83 31.21 19.93 17.34
C ALA A 83 29.94 20.23 16.52
N GLU A 84 29.89 21.38 15.84
CA GLU A 84 28.77 21.76 14.97
C GLU A 84 28.65 20.84 13.75
N GLU A 85 29.76 20.56 13.06
CA GLU A 85 29.79 19.61 11.94
C GLU A 85 29.36 18.20 12.38
N LEU A 86 29.76 17.78 13.58
CA LEU A 86 29.38 16.47 14.11
C LEU A 86 27.89 16.38 14.46
N GLU A 87 27.30 17.41 15.05
CA GLU A 87 25.86 17.44 15.32
C GLU A 87 25.04 17.53 14.02
N SER A 88 25.50 18.32 13.05
CA SER A 88 24.89 18.37 11.72
C SER A 88 24.93 16.99 11.05
N ALA A 89 26.06 16.30 11.07
CA ALA A 89 26.20 14.98 10.46
C ALA A 89 25.34 13.91 11.15
N LYS A 90 25.13 14.01 12.48
CA LYS A 90 24.20 13.12 13.19
C LYS A 90 22.75 13.34 12.78
N ALA A 91 22.33 14.60 12.73
CA ALA A 91 20.97 14.95 12.34
C ALA A 91 20.68 14.49 10.90
N ASP A 92 21.64 14.73 9.99
CA ASP A 92 21.53 14.34 8.59
C ASP A 92 21.54 12.82 8.40
N LEU A 93 22.36 12.09 9.17
CA LEU A 93 22.39 10.64 9.14
C LEU A 93 21.07 10.04 9.65
N GLU A 94 20.47 10.60 10.69
CA GLU A 94 19.17 10.17 11.21
C GLU A 94 18.07 10.36 10.16
N GLU A 95 17.98 11.55 9.55
CA GLU A 95 17.03 11.83 8.45
C GLU A 95 17.25 10.89 7.26
N THR A 96 18.51 10.68 6.86
CA THR A 96 18.87 9.80 5.75
C THR A 96 18.48 8.34 6.04
N ASN A 97 18.71 7.84 7.27
CA ASN A 97 18.29 6.49 7.65
C ASN A 97 16.77 6.34 7.64
N GLN A 98 16.00 7.33 8.13
CA GLN A 98 14.54 7.30 8.05
C GLN A 98 14.04 7.22 6.60
N MET A 99 14.68 7.93 5.67
CA MET A 99 14.34 7.83 4.25
C MET A 99 14.79 6.51 3.62
N LEU A 100 15.97 5.98 3.98
CA LEU A 100 16.41 4.66 3.51
C LEU A 100 15.51 3.54 4.02
N ASP A 101 15.02 3.63 5.26
CA ASP A 101 14.06 2.67 5.79
C ASP A 101 12.72 2.73 5.04
N LYS A 102 12.34 3.94 4.57
CA LYS A 102 11.16 4.14 3.73
C LYS A 102 11.34 3.60 2.31
N TYR A 103 12.46 3.85 1.65
CA TYR A 103 12.63 3.57 0.20
C TYR A 103 13.45 2.30 -0.12
N GLY A 104 14.32 1.86 0.79
CA GLY A 104 15.25 0.75 0.60
C GLY A 104 14.57 -0.62 0.52
N PRO A 105 13.71 -1.00 1.50
CA PRO A 105 12.95 -2.25 1.46
C PRO A 105 11.81 -2.23 0.43
N GLU A 106 11.31 -1.05 0.09
CA GLU A 106 10.14 -0.87 -0.77
C GLU A 106 10.48 -0.77 -2.26
N ARG A 107 11.76 -0.82 -2.66
CA ARG A 107 12.18 -0.70 -4.08
C ARG A 107 11.51 -1.71 -5.01
N GLU A 108 11.54 -2.98 -4.64
CA GLU A 108 10.88 -4.05 -5.41
C GLU A 108 9.36 -3.88 -5.36
N PHE A 109 8.80 -3.38 -4.26
CA PHE A 109 7.37 -3.17 -4.10
C PHE A 109 6.84 -1.98 -4.91
N MET A 110 7.53 -0.84 -4.90
CA MET A 110 7.20 0.32 -5.74
C MET A 110 7.31 -0.06 -7.21
N ALA A 111 8.35 -0.80 -7.60
CA ALA A 111 8.50 -1.33 -8.94
C ALA A 111 7.35 -2.28 -9.33
N LEU A 112 6.98 -3.22 -8.45
CA LEU A 112 5.87 -4.15 -8.68
C LEU A 112 4.51 -3.44 -8.71
N ALA A 113 4.24 -2.52 -7.78
CA ALA A 113 3.01 -1.73 -7.76
C ALA A 113 2.90 -0.84 -9.01
N TRP A 114 4.02 -0.37 -9.54
CA TRP A 114 4.06 0.41 -10.78
C TRP A 114 3.96 -0.46 -12.03
N ILE A 115 4.59 -1.63 -12.04
CA ILE A 115 4.39 -2.66 -13.07
C ILE A 115 2.92 -3.07 -13.09
N ASP A 116 2.31 -3.33 -11.93
CA ASP A 116 0.89 -3.61 -11.79
C ASP A 116 0.10 -2.43 -12.34
N TYR A 117 0.31 -1.20 -11.86
CA TYR A 117 -0.35 0.00 -12.41
C TYR A 117 -0.27 0.12 -13.94
N ASN A 118 0.88 -0.21 -14.55
CA ASN A 118 1.07 -0.16 -16.00
C ASN A 118 0.52 -1.39 -16.76
N VAL A 119 0.55 -2.57 -16.16
CA VAL A 119 -0.12 -3.79 -16.66
C VAL A 119 -1.63 -3.61 -16.62
N LEU A 120 -2.14 -2.82 -15.68
CA LEU A 120 -3.54 -2.40 -15.59
C LEU A 120 -3.93 -1.34 -16.60
N ARG A 121 -2.95 -0.63 -17.17
CA ARG A 121 -3.12 0.29 -18.28
C ARG A 121 -3.11 -0.41 -19.65
N GLN A 122 -3.65 -1.64 -19.71
CA GLN A 122 -4.09 -2.18 -21.00
C GLN A 122 -5.07 -1.21 -21.64
N ASP A 123 -5.11 -1.19 -22.98
CA ASP A 123 -6.01 -0.36 -23.79
C ASP A 123 -7.36 -0.18 -23.07
N SER A 124 -7.65 1.05 -22.62
CA SER A 124 -8.78 1.33 -21.74
C SER A 124 -10.08 0.77 -22.31
N LYS A 125 -10.18 0.74 -23.65
CA LYS A 125 -11.30 0.17 -24.37
C LYS A 125 -11.42 -1.36 -24.20
N SER A 126 -10.30 -2.07 -24.18
CA SER A 126 -10.28 -3.52 -23.91
C SER A 126 -10.61 -3.82 -22.45
N VAL A 127 -10.17 -2.97 -21.51
CA VAL A 127 -10.54 -3.05 -20.09
C VAL A 127 -12.03 -2.78 -19.91
N ASP A 128 -12.57 -1.72 -20.53
CA ASP A 128 -13.99 -1.40 -20.52
C ASP A 128 -14.84 -2.54 -21.08
N LEU A 129 -14.44 -3.12 -22.22
CA LEU A 129 -15.11 -4.27 -22.82
C LEU A 129 -15.08 -5.50 -21.90
N TYR A 130 -13.97 -5.75 -21.21
CA TYR A 130 -13.87 -6.83 -20.24
C TYR A 130 -14.77 -6.57 -19.01
N ILE A 131 -14.74 -5.35 -18.48
CA ILE A 131 -15.60 -4.93 -17.37
C ILE A 131 -17.07 -5.10 -17.74
N ASP A 132 -17.48 -4.63 -18.91
CA ASP A 132 -18.85 -4.77 -19.41
C ASP A 132 -19.23 -6.23 -19.60
N PHE A 133 -18.32 -7.05 -20.15
CA PHE A 133 -18.55 -8.50 -20.27
C PHE A 133 -18.76 -9.17 -18.91
N VAL A 134 -17.90 -8.87 -17.92
CA VAL A 134 -17.98 -9.43 -16.57
C VAL A 134 -19.25 -8.98 -15.87
N LYS A 135 -19.58 -7.68 -15.93
CA LYS A 135 -20.82 -7.12 -15.38
C LYS A 135 -22.03 -7.81 -15.97
N ASN A 136 -22.17 -7.82 -17.29
CA ASN A 136 -23.33 -8.41 -17.96
C ASN A 136 -23.48 -9.91 -17.66
N THR A 137 -22.38 -10.66 -17.63
CA THR A 137 -22.41 -12.10 -17.33
C THR A 137 -22.81 -12.36 -15.88
N SER A 138 -22.30 -11.56 -14.94
CA SER A 138 -22.57 -11.71 -13.51
C SER A 138 -23.99 -11.25 -13.15
N GLU A 139 -24.46 -10.14 -13.74
CA GLU A 139 -25.86 -9.70 -13.63
C GLU A 139 -26.82 -10.74 -14.18
N PHE A 140 -26.52 -11.31 -15.35
CA PHE A 140 -27.37 -12.36 -15.92
C PHE A 140 -27.47 -13.58 -14.99
N ALA A 141 -26.34 -14.05 -14.46
CA ALA A 141 -26.32 -15.18 -13.51
C ALA A 141 -27.14 -14.86 -12.25
N TYR A 142 -26.99 -13.66 -11.70
CA TYR A 142 -27.74 -13.19 -10.54
C TYR A 142 -29.25 -13.12 -10.82
N LEU A 143 -29.65 -12.49 -11.92
CA LEU A 143 -31.06 -12.33 -12.30
C LEU A 143 -31.72 -13.68 -12.62
N LEU A 144 -31.00 -14.59 -13.27
CA LEU A 144 -31.47 -15.95 -13.50
C LEU A 144 -31.76 -16.66 -12.17
N GLN A 145 -30.85 -16.53 -11.21
CA GLN A 145 -31.01 -17.15 -9.90
C GLN A 145 -32.18 -16.52 -9.10
N LYS A 146 -32.32 -15.20 -9.12
CA LYS A 146 -33.48 -14.47 -8.55
C LYS A 146 -34.79 -14.94 -9.17
N SER A 147 -34.84 -15.09 -10.51
CA SER A 147 -36.02 -15.58 -11.22
C SER A 147 -36.38 -17.02 -10.84
N LEU A 148 -35.41 -17.87 -10.51
CA LEU A 148 -35.65 -19.25 -10.07
C LEU A 148 -36.06 -19.34 -8.60
N ALA A 149 -35.61 -18.40 -7.75
CA ALA A 149 -35.89 -18.38 -6.32
C ALA A 149 -37.23 -17.68 -5.94
N GLY A 150 -37.79 -16.88 -6.84
CA GLY A 150 -38.93 -16.00 -6.57
C GLY A 150 -38.45 -14.62 -6.08
N SER A 151 -39.12 -13.55 -6.52
CA SER A 151 -38.61 -12.17 -6.48
C SER A 151 -38.36 -11.55 -5.10
N GLU A 152 -38.79 -12.20 -4.02
CA GLU A 152 -38.69 -11.70 -2.64
C GLU A 152 -37.65 -12.44 -1.77
N GLN A 153 -36.94 -13.43 -2.33
CA GLN A 153 -35.97 -14.22 -1.58
C GLN A 153 -34.54 -13.72 -1.85
N PRO A 154 -33.68 -13.57 -0.82
CA PRO A 154 -32.28 -13.26 -1.04
C PRO A 154 -31.64 -14.33 -1.94
N VAL A 155 -30.71 -13.92 -2.79
CA VAL A 155 -30.03 -14.82 -3.74
C VAL A 155 -28.91 -15.56 -3.02
N TYR A 156 -28.73 -16.85 -3.31
CA TYR A 156 -27.63 -17.64 -2.76
C TYR A 156 -26.41 -17.53 -3.68
N VAL A 157 -25.21 -17.29 -3.15
CA VAL A 157 -23.98 -17.27 -3.94
C VAL A 157 -23.02 -18.34 -3.45
N HIS A 158 -22.19 -18.84 -4.35
CA HIS A 158 -21.10 -19.74 -4.01
C HIS A 158 -19.78 -18.98 -3.87
N THR A 159 -18.90 -19.49 -3.03
CA THR A 159 -17.52 -19.01 -2.88
C THR A 159 -16.85 -18.90 -4.24
N GLY A 160 -16.19 -17.76 -4.51
CA GLY A 160 -15.54 -17.48 -5.79
C GLY A 160 -16.45 -16.89 -6.86
N GLN A 161 -17.76 -16.77 -6.62
CA GLN A 161 -18.68 -16.08 -7.52
C GLN A 161 -18.44 -14.57 -7.49
N ILE A 162 -18.47 -13.91 -8.65
CA ILE A 162 -18.34 -12.45 -8.75
C ILE A 162 -19.60 -11.79 -8.20
N ILE A 163 -19.42 -10.88 -7.25
CA ILE A 163 -20.48 -10.17 -6.52
C ILE A 163 -20.43 -8.65 -6.71
N GLY A 164 -19.34 -8.15 -7.29
CA GLY A 164 -19.15 -6.73 -7.52
C GLY A 164 -17.84 -6.45 -8.23
N MET A 165 -17.54 -5.17 -8.37
CA MET A 165 -16.27 -4.66 -8.88
C MET A 165 -15.71 -3.68 -7.86
N GLN A 166 -14.42 -3.80 -7.57
CA GLN A 166 -13.69 -2.90 -6.70
C GLN A 166 -13.84 -1.45 -7.20
N GLY A 167 -13.94 -0.51 -6.27
CA GLY A 167 -14.13 0.89 -6.61
C GLY A 167 -13.79 1.82 -5.48
N CYS A 168 -14.37 3.01 -5.54
CA CYS A 168 -14.31 4.00 -4.49
C CYS A 168 -15.67 4.71 -4.37
N SER A 169 -16.73 3.97 -4.08
CA SER A 169 -18.02 4.57 -3.68
C SER A 169 -18.03 4.89 -2.17
N GLY A 170 -18.73 5.93 -1.73
CA GLY A 170 -18.80 6.29 -0.31
C GLY A 170 -17.58 7.05 0.22
N VAL A 171 -17.25 6.86 1.49
CA VAL A 171 -16.09 7.50 2.14
C VAL A 171 -14.82 6.70 1.86
N CYS A 172 -14.07 7.08 0.83
CA CYS A 172 -12.82 6.41 0.45
C CYS A 172 -11.83 7.42 -0.17
N THR A 173 -10.54 7.17 -0.01
CA THR A 173 -9.45 8.02 -0.53
C THR A 173 -8.83 7.50 -1.82
N GLY A 174 -9.21 6.31 -2.25
CA GLY A 174 -8.74 5.65 -3.47
C GLY A 174 -9.46 4.32 -3.68
N THR A 175 -9.27 3.69 -4.83
CA THR A 175 -9.92 2.41 -5.14
C THR A 175 -9.37 1.30 -4.26
N HIS A 176 -10.23 0.72 -3.42
CA HIS A 176 -9.92 -0.42 -2.56
C HIS A 176 -11.20 -1.19 -2.20
N LEU A 177 -11.03 -2.38 -1.62
CA LEU A 177 -12.10 -3.13 -0.99
C LEU A 177 -11.92 -3.05 0.52
N HIS A 178 -12.91 -2.51 1.21
CA HIS A 178 -12.99 -2.51 2.67
C HIS A 178 -13.80 -3.75 3.10
N LEU A 179 -13.10 -4.79 3.54
CA LEU A 179 -13.68 -6.10 3.90
C LEU A 179 -13.96 -6.17 5.41
N VAL A 180 -15.23 -6.14 5.78
CA VAL A 180 -15.67 -6.35 7.17
C VAL A 180 -16.07 -7.80 7.36
N THR A 181 -15.68 -8.39 8.50
CA THR A 181 -16.16 -9.73 8.91
C THR A 181 -16.83 -9.69 10.26
N THR A 182 -17.93 -10.44 10.39
CA THR A 182 -18.57 -10.68 11.69
C THR A 182 -18.81 -12.17 11.92
N VAL A 183 -18.80 -12.57 13.19
CA VAL A 183 -19.18 -13.90 13.67
C VAL A 183 -20.26 -13.72 14.72
N ASP A 184 -21.43 -14.29 14.48
CA ASP A 184 -22.60 -14.17 15.37
C ASP A 184 -22.94 -12.71 15.72
N GLY A 185 -22.82 -11.83 14.72
CA GLY A 185 -23.12 -10.40 14.83
C GLY A 185 -22.02 -9.55 15.47
N VAL A 186 -20.87 -10.14 15.84
CA VAL A 186 -19.73 -9.42 16.42
C VAL A 186 -18.64 -9.24 15.36
N GLU A 187 -18.17 -8.02 15.16
CA GLU A 187 -17.03 -7.73 14.28
C GLU A 187 -15.77 -8.44 14.78
N VAL A 188 -15.08 -9.10 13.86
CA VAL A 188 -13.82 -9.79 14.12
C VAL A 188 -12.80 -9.40 13.05
N ASP A 189 -11.52 -9.52 13.38
CA ASP A 189 -10.43 -9.38 12.43
C ASP A 189 -10.57 -10.40 11.28
N PRO A 190 -10.69 -9.97 10.01
CA PRO A 190 -10.76 -10.87 8.85
C PRO A 190 -9.60 -11.87 8.76
N CYS A 191 -8.42 -11.52 9.27
CA CYS A 191 -7.25 -12.39 9.31
C CYS A 191 -7.44 -13.63 10.19
N THR A 192 -8.44 -13.63 11.08
CA THR A 192 -8.79 -14.84 11.86
C THR A 192 -9.63 -15.85 11.07
N LEU A 193 -10.18 -15.44 9.93
CA LEU A 193 -11.07 -16.25 9.10
C LEU A 193 -10.49 -16.58 7.72
N LEU A 194 -9.56 -15.77 7.21
CA LEU A 194 -8.93 -15.93 5.91
C LEU A 194 -7.85 -17.04 5.88
N PRO A 195 -7.50 -17.59 4.72
CA PRO A 195 -6.40 -18.54 4.61
C PRO A 195 -5.06 -17.82 4.74
N LEU A 196 -4.11 -18.51 5.36
CA LEU A 196 -2.77 -18.00 5.63
C LEU A 196 -2.09 -17.51 4.34
N THR A 197 -1.85 -16.20 4.27
CA THR A 197 -1.17 -15.55 3.16
C THR A 197 -0.10 -14.61 3.72
N PRO A 198 1.15 -14.70 3.22
CA PRO A 198 2.15 -13.68 3.50
C PRO A 198 1.64 -12.33 2.99
N LEU A 199 1.52 -11.37 3.90
CA LEU A 199 1.17 -10.01 3.52
C LEU A 199 2.43 -9.18 3.32
N THR A 200 2.38 -8.34 2.29
CA THR A 200 3.28 -7.21 2.18
C THR A 200 2.44 -5.98 2.47
N ILE A 201 2.67 -5.36 3.61
CA ILE A 201 1.94 -4.18 4.07
C ILE A 201 2.97 -3.10 4.29
N TRP A 202 3.02 -2.09 3.41
CA TRP A 202 4.01 -0.99 3.52
C TRP A 202 5.44 -1.52 3.77
N GLY A 203 5.87 -2.51 2.98
CA GLY A 203 7.17 -3.16 3.11
C GLY A 203 7.36 -4.10 4.33
N SER A 204 6.44 -4.11 5.29
CA SER A 204 6.45 -5.02 6.43
C SER A 204 5.91 -6.39 6.02
N LYS A 205 6.72 -7.43 6.23
CA LYS A 205 6.28 -8.83 6.10
C LYS A 205 5.38 -9.16 7.28
N SER A 206 4.08 -9.05 7.08
CA SER A 206 3.06 -9.52 8.02
C SER A 206 2.51 -10.87 7.54
N VAL A 207 1.78 -11.56 8.40
CA VAL A 207 1.06 -12.78 8.02
C VAL A 207 -0.38 -12.60 8.46
N CYS A 208 -1.30 -12.71 7.50
CA CYS A 208 -2.73 -12.71 7.76
C CYS A 208 -3.29 -14.06 7.41
N GLY A 209 -4.30 -14.50 8.16
CA GLY A 209 -4.97 -15.76 7.93
C GLY A 209 -4.59 -16.85 8.92
N VAL A 210 -5.31 -17.95 8.83
CA VAL A 210 -5.13 -19.15 9.65
C VAL A 210 -5.10 -20.40 8.76
N PRO A 211 -4.44 -21.50 9.18
CA PRO A 211 -4.41 -22.74 8.39
C PRO A 211 -5.79 -23.38 8.16
N ALA A 212 -6.72 -23.17 9.10
CA ALA A 212 -8.08 -23.71 9.06
C ALA A 212 -9.10 -22.59 8.76
N SER A 213 -8.88 -21.89 7.65
CA SER A 213 -9.71 -20.76 7.24
C SER A 213 -11.18 -21.14 7.08
N LYS A 214 -12.05 -20.14 7.28
CA LYS A 214 -13.50 -20.28 7.16
C LYS A 214 -14.06 -19.55 5.94
N ILE A 215 -13.30 -18.59 5.41
CA ILE A 215 -13.61 -17.85 4.19
C ILE A 215 -12.39 -17.87 3.26
N ALA A 216 -12.59 -17.46 2.02
CA ALA A 216 -11.57 -17.31 0.97
C ALA A 216 -11.22 -15.83 0.75
N TRP A 217 -10.08 -15.56 0.10
CA TRP A 217 -9.74 -14.21 -0.32
C TRP A 217 -10.70 -13.72 -1.42
N PRO A 218 -11.16 -12.45 -1.38
CA PRO A 218 -12.16 -11.92 -2.30
C PRO A 218 -11.60 -11.48 -3.66
N PHE A 219 -10.35 -11.83 -3.97
CA PHE A 219 -9.66 -11.52 -5.23
C PHE A 219 -8.84 -12.71 -5.71
N TYR A 220 -8.59 -12.76 -7.01
CA TYR A 220 -7.52 -13.59 -7.56
C TYR A 220 -6.19 -12.86 -7.35
N LEU A 221 -5.13 -13.56 -6.93
CA LEU A 221 -3.80 -12.95 -6.80
C LEU A 221 -3.32 -12.36 -8.14
N PRO A 222 -2.53 -11.27 -8.13
CA PRO A 222 -1.97 -10.58 -6.95
C PRO A 222 -2.92 -9.51 -6.37
N TRP A 223 -2.78 -9.24 -5.07
CA TRP A 223 -3.43 -8.13 -4.36
C TRP A 223 -2.56 -7.71 -3.16
N ILE A 224 -2.83 -6.54 -2.60
CA ILE A 224 -2.06 -5.91 -1.51
C ILE A 224 -3.03 -5.50 -0.41
N VAL A 225 -2.64 -5.70 0.85
CA VAL A 225 -3.36 -5.11 2.01
C VAL A 225 -2.79 -3.74 2.29
N THR A 226 -3.63 -2.71 2.24
CA THR A 226 -3.22 -1.31 2.50
C THR A 226 -3.49 -0.88 3.93
N GLN A 227 -4.45 -1.48 4.61
CA GLN A 227 -4.74 -1.17 6.01
C GLN A 227 -5.30 -2.39 6.75
N GLU A 228 -4.71 -2.71 7.89
CA GLU A 228 -5.12 -3.84 8.73
C GLU A 228 -6.30 -3.47 9.65
N PHE A 229 -6.98 -4.51 10.15
CA PHE A 229 -7.97 -4.40 11.20
C PHE A 229 -7.32 -3.90 12.50
N GLY A 230 -8.00 -3.04 13.25
CA GLY A 230 -7.54 -2.50 14.53
C GLY A 230 -6.56 -1.34 14.42
N VAL A 231 -6.04 -1.03 13.22
CA VAL A 231 -5.14 0.10 13.00
C VAL A 231 -5.94 1.39 12.95
N ILE A 232 -5.46 2.45 13.62
CA ILE A 232 -6.13 3.76 13.56
C ILE A 232 -5.92 4.36 12.17
N SER A 233 -7.01 4.66 11.48
CA SER A 233 -6.94 5.36 10.19
C SER A 233 -6.41 6.77 10.39
N PRO A 234 -5.39 7.21 9.62
CA PRO A 234 -4.90 8.59 9.69
C PRO A 234 -5.90 9.60 9.14
N VAL A 235 -6.91 9.17 8.36
CA VAL A 235 -7.88 10.04 7.69
C VAL A 235 -9.13 10.25 8.56
N VAL A 236 -9.70 9.16 9.07
CA VAL A 236 -10.93 9.23 9.88
C VAL A 236 -10.66 9.29 11.38
N HIS A 237 -9.40 9.13 11.81
CA HIS A 237 -8.97 9.11 13.22
C HIS A 237 -9.75 8.11 14.09
N ASP A 238 -10.18 7.01 13.50
CA ASP A 238 -10.92 5.93 14.15
C ASP A 238 -10.23 4.58 13.92
N VAL A 239 -10.55 3.60 14.76
CA VAL A 239 -10.06 2.23 14.64
C VAL A 239 -10.68 1.59 13.41
N HIS A 240 -9.83 1.10 12.52
CA HIS A 240 -10.25 0.44 11.30
C HIS A 240 -10.87 -0.92 11.62
N ASN A 241 -12.15 -1.10 11.32
CA ASN A 241 -12.89 -2.32 11.62
C ASN A 241 -12.93 -3.32 10.45
N ALA A 242 -12.00 -3.20 9.50
CA ALA A 242 -11.94 -4.01 8.30
C ALA A 242 -10.52 -4.31 7.86
N LEU A 243 -10.39 -5.05 6.78
CA LEU A 243 -9.18 -5.23 6.02
C LEU A 243 -9.31 -4.49 4.67
N ASP A 244 -8.45 -3.52 4.42
CA ASP A 244 -8.43 -2.81 3.14
C ASP A 244 -7.49 -3.52 2.18
N ILE A 245 -8.06 -3.95 1.05
CA ILE A 245 -7.36 -4.73 0.04
C ILE A 245 -7.43 -3.99 -1.28
N ILE A 246 -6.30 -3.84 -1.97
CA ILE A 246 -6.19 -3.30 -3.33
C ILE A 246 -5.75 -4.42 -4.26
N ASP A 247 -6.50 -4.64 -5.34
CA ASP A 247 -6.05 -5.42 -6.50
C ASP A 247 -5.82 -4.37 -7.61
N ARG A 248 -6.66 -4.36 -8.62
CA ARG A 248 -6.68 -3.39 -9.70
C ARG A 248 -7.93 -2.55 -9.70
N GLU A 249 -7.88 -1.39 -10.33
CA GLU A 249 -9.09 -0.61 -10.54
C GLU A 249 -10.15 -1.47 -11.24
N TYR A 250 -11.36 -1.54 -10.66
CA TYR A 250 -12.44 -2.41 -11.13
C TYR A 250 -12.08 -3.91 -11.15
N ALA A 251 -11.24 -4.39 -10.24
CA ALA A 251 -11.05 -5.82 -10.03
C ALA A 251 -12.39 -6.51 -9.68
N PRO A 252 -12.71 -7.68 -10.27
CA PRO A 252 -13.85 -8.46 -9.83
C PRO A 252 -13.71 -8.88 -8.37
N VAL A 253 -14.70 -8.53 -7.57
CA VAL A 253 -14.79 -8.93 -6.16
C VAL A 253 -15.55 -10.24 -6.08
N LEU A 254 -14.95 -11.22 -5.40
CA LEU A 254 -15.46 -12.57 -5.26
C LEU A 254 -16.11 -12.78 -3.89
N ALA A 255 -17.16 -13.59 -3.85
CA ALA A 255 -17.74 -14.09 -2.60
C ALA A 255 -16.69 -14.91 -1.84
N ALA A 256 -16.38 -14.49 -0.61
CA ALA A 256 -15.42 -15.15 0.27
C ALA A 256 -15.98 -16.47 0.85
N HIS A 257 -17.30 -16.65 0.87
CA HIS A 257 -17.93 -17.90 1.31
C HIS A 257 -19.30 -18.08 0.65
N ASP A 258 -19.81 -19.31 0.71
CA ASP A 258 -21.18 -19.61 0.32
C ASP A 258 -22.16 -18.90 1.26
N GLY A 259 -23.26 -18.37 0.73
CA GLY A 259 -24.25 -17.70 1.57
C GLY A 259 -25.32 -16.94 0.82
N TRP A 260 -26.14 -16.23 1.59
CA TRP A 260 -27.24 -15.40 1.10
C TRP A 260 -26.76 -13.97 0.96
N ILE A 261 -26.95 -13.39 -0.22
CA ILE A 261 -26.50 -12.04 -0.56
C ILE A 261 -27.57 -10.99 -0.23
N TYR A 262 -27.12 -9.87 0.29
CA TYR A 262 -27.90 -8.66 0.54
C TYR A 262 -27.12 -7.47 0.01
N THR A 263 -27.82 -6.52 -0.59
CA THR A 263 -27.20 -5.32 -1.18
C THR A 263 -27.70 -4.09 -0.43
N GLU A 264 -26.80 -3.18 -0.09
CA GLU A 264 -27.11 -1.97 0.65
C GLU A 264 -26.42 -0.77 -0.03
N ARG A 265 -27.09 0.39 0.01
CA ARG A 265 -26.45 1.68 -0.27
C ARG A 265 -26.46 2.50 1.01
N ARG A 266 -25.28 2.85 1.51
CA ARG A 266 -25.13 3.64 2.74
C ARG A 266 -24.73 5.07 2.43
N ASP A 267 -25.64 6.00 2.72
CA ASP A 267 -25.43 7.43 2.51
C ASP A 267 -24.23 7.93 3.33
N CYS A 268 -23.39 8.76 2.71
CA CYS A 268 -22.26 9.43 3.36
C CYS A 268 -22.43 10.96 3.39
N THR A 269 -23.66 11.46 3.25
CA THR A 269 -23.99 12.88 3.34
C THR A 269 -23.50 13.45 4.68
N GLY A 270 -22.63 14.47 4.59
CA GLY A 270 -22.00 15.12 5.75
C GLY A 270 -20.58 14.66 6.04
N ALA A 271 -20.08 13.59 5.40
CA ALA A 271 -18.66 13.26 5.42
C ALA A 271 -17.84 14.28 4.61
N VAL A 272 -16.59 14.50 5.01
CA VAL A 272 -15.65 15.39 4.30
C VAL A 272 -15.37 14.86 2.88
N ILE A 273 -15.38 13.54 2.72
CA ILE A 273 -15.20 12.85 1.45
C ILE A 273 -16.39 11.89 1.29
N CYS A 274 -17.11 11.99 0.17
CA CYS A 274 -18.25 11.13 -0.13
C CYS A 274 -18.39 10.99 -1.65
N ASN A 275 -17.84 9.91 -2.19
CA ASN A 275 -17.86 9.61 -3.61
C ASN A 275 -19.21 8.98 -3.99
N SER A 276 -19.80 9.45 -5.10
CA SER A 276 -21.09 8.96 -5.62
C SER A 276 -22.28 9.07 -4.65
N GLY A 277 -22.16 9.87 -3.59
CA GLY A 277 -23.21 10.13 -2.59
C GLY A 277 -23.51 9.00 -1.61
N ALA A 278 -23.03 7.77 -1.86
CA ALA A 278 -23.23 6.62 -0.98
C ALA A 278 -22.18 5.54 -1.24
N ALA A 279 -21.88 4.73 -0.23
CA ALA A 279 -21.15 3.48 -0.39
C ALA A 279 -22.07 2.40 -0.97
N ASN A 280 -21.61 1.70 -2.00
CA ASN A 280 -22.23 0.45 -2.46
C ASN A 280 -21.65 -0.71 -1.65
N ILE A 281 -22.54 -1.48 -1.03
CA ILE A 281 -22.16 -2.56 -0.11
C ILE A 281 -22.85 -3.84 -0.52
N VAL A 282 -22.08 -4.91 -0.65
CA VAL A 282 -22.60 -6.27 -0.68
C VAL A 282 -22.37 -6.91 0.68
N LYS A 283 -23.33 -7.69 1.16
CA LYS A 283 -23.25 -8.48 2.39
C LYS A 283 -23.59 -9.92 2.08
N ILE A 284 -22.78 -10.87 2.53
CA ILE A 284 -23.06 -12.31 2.39
C ILE A 284 -23.15 -12.92 3.77
N CYS A 285 -24.24 -13.62 4.05
CA CYS A 285 -24.49 -14.27 5.33
C CYS A 285 -24.59 -15.78 5.15
N THR A 286 -23.89 -16.54 5.98
CA THR A 286 -23.99 -18.01 5.99
C THR A 286 -25.40 -18.51 6.32
N GLN A 287 -26.17 -17.72 7.10
CA GLN A 287 -27.58 -17.98 7.40
C GLN A 287 -28.50 -16.97 6.70
N LYS A 288 -29.70 -17.43 6.31
CA LYS A 288 -30.67 -16.66 5.52
C LYS A 288 -31.34 -15.50 6.26
N ASP A 289 -31.27 -15.46 7.58
CA ASP A 289 -31.77 -14.33 8.36
C ASP A 289 -30.65 -13.36 8.76
N CYS A 290 -29.40 -13.69 8.41
CA CYS A 290 -28.19 -12.97 8.76
C CYS A 290 -28.04 -12.67 10.26
N ARG A 291 -28.63 -13.49 11.16
CA ARG A 291 -28.57 -13.26 12.61
C ARG A 291 -27.42 -13.97 13.31
N ALA A 292 -26.87 -15.00 12.68
CA ALA A 292 -25.84 -15.85 13.25
C ALA A 292 -24.91 -16.40 12.16
N GLY A 293 -23.80 -16.99 12.59
CA GLY A 293 -22.75 -17.49 11.71
C GLY A 293 -21.82 -16.39 11.20
N ILE A 294 -21.13 -16.69 10.11
CA ILE A 294 -20.19 -15.76 9.47
C ILE A 294 -20.95 -14.83 8.53
N THR A 295 -20.61 -13.55 8.60
CA THR A 295 -21.01 -12.53 7.62
C THR A 295 -19.77 -11.83 7.06
N THR A 296 -19.78 -11.57 5.76
CA THR A 296 -18.79 -10.73 5.07
C THR A 296 -19.48 -9.52 4.44
N GLU A 297 -18.94 -8.32 4.65
CA GLU A 297 -19.37 -7.10 3.96
C GLU A 297 -18.27 -6.56 3.04
N TYR A 298 -18.65 -6.17 1.83
CA TYR A 298 -17.77 -5.74 0.75
C TYR A 298 -18.14 -4.30 0.39
N TRP A 299 -17.32 -3.37 0.83
CA TRP A 299 -17.61 -1.94 0.72
C TRP A 299 -16.89 -1.28 -0.46
N HIS A 300 -17.27 -0.03 -0.72
CA HIS A 300 -16.68 0.86 -1.73
C HIS A 300 -16.81 0.36 -3.17
N LEU A 301 -17.70 -0.59 -3.44
CA LEU A 301 -17.84 -1.20 -4.77
C LEU A 301 -18.19 -0.14 -5.84
N ALA A 302 -17.53 -0.20 -6.99
CA ALA A 302 -17.89 0.62 -8.15
C ALA A 302 -19.24 0.16 -8.75
N TRP A 303 -19.47 -1.14 -8.69
CA TRP A 303 -20.69 -1.81 -9.11
C TRP A 303 -20.91 -3.03 -8.23
N MET A 304 -22.17 -3.34 -7.97
CA MET A 304 -22.61 -4.53 -7.24
C MET A 304 -23.72 -5.20 -8.04
N VAL A 305 -23.90 -6.51 -7.86
CA VAL A 305 -25.12 -7.17 -8.35
C VAL A 305 -26.33 -6.50 -7.66
N GLU A 306 -27.29 -5.99 -8.42
CA GLU A 306 -28.42 -5.21 -7.87
C GLU A 306 -29.73 -6.00 -7.88
N GLU A 307 -30.51 -5.85 -6.81
CA GLU A 307 -31.96 -6.04 -6.87
C GLU A 307 -32.58 -4.85 -7.60
N ARG A 308 -32.76 -4.95 -8.92
CA ARG A 308 -33.80 -4.13 -9.57
C ARG A 308 -35.19 -4.55 -9.08
#